data_AF-A0A7R9ZBY9-F1
#
_entry.id   AF-A0A7R9ZBY9-F1
#
_cell.length_a   1.000
_cell.length_b   1.000
_cell.length_c   1.000
_cell.angle_alpha   90.00
_cell.angle_beta   90.00
_cell.angle_gamma   90.00
#
_symmetry.space_group_name_H-M   'P 1'
#
loop_
_entity.id
_entity.type
_entity.pdbx_description
1 polymer ?
#
loop_
_entity_poly.entity_id
_entity_poly.type
_entity_poly.pdbx_seq_one_letter_code
_entity_poly.pdbx_strand_id
1 'polypeptide(L)'
;MALTEEQKERMRINRERALEIKKRKEEERKTREAEAEAEAKKVVEKAQTAAGDQGSRVDSGAAGAKSDDEEDDDDVELEDFEVGASKYVTKSEASRQYCLPEGTLAVCRYEERDNPRGRGWAPMKLYRRVEVRRRARERWGGMEGLREERERREQR
;
A
#
# COMPACT_ATOMS: atom_id res chain seq x y z
N MET A 1 -46.87 22.79 3.81
CA MET A 1 -46.58 22.82 5.25
C MET A 1 -45.22 23.45 5.45
N ALA A 2 -45.11 24.52 6.24
CA ALA A 2 -43.82 25.13 6.54
C ALA A 2 -43.06 24.26 7.56
N LEU A 3 -41.75 24.13 7.38
CA LEU A 3 -40.86 23.47 8.35
C LEU A 3 -40.97 24.19 9.70
N THR A 4 -41.03 23.41 10.78
CA THR A 4 -41.06 23.99 12.13
C THR A 4 -39.72 24.66 12.42
N GLU A 5 -39.71 25.66 13.29
CA GLU A 5 -38.49 26.40 13.65
C GLU A 5 -37.40 25.45 14.18
N GLU A 6 -37.78 24.42 14.93
CA GLU A 6 -36.88 23.40 15.43
C GLU A 6 -36.24 22.56 14.32
N GLN A 7 -36.99 22.24 13.25
CA GLN A 7 -36.45 21.52 12.08
C GLN A 7 -35.45 22.39 11.30
N LYS A 8 -35.74 23.69 11.16
CA LYS A 8 -34.83 24.64 10.50
C LYS A 8 -33.52 24.78 11.28
N GLU A 9 -33.58 24.83 12.61
CA GLU A 9 -32.39 24.94 13.45
C GLU A 9 -31.52 23.68 13.38
N ARG A 10 -32.13 22.49 13.39
CA ARG A 10 -31.40 21.22 13.18
C ARG A 10 -30.71 21.17 11.82
N MET A 11 -31.37 21.62 10.76
CA MET A 11 -30.76 21.71 9.42
C MET A 11 -29.60 22.70 9.38
N ARG A 12 -29.71 23.84 10.08
CA ARG A 12 -28.63 24.83 10.19
C ARG A 12 -27.40 24.24 10.87
N ILE A 13 -27.59 23.58 12.01
CA ILE A 13 -26.51 22.93 12.78
C ILE A 13 -25.85 21.80 11.96
N ASN A 14 -26.65 20.97 11.30
CA ASN A 14 -26.11 19.89 10.47
C ASN A 14 -25.32 20.43 9.26
N ARG A 15 -25.79 21.53 8.66
CA ARG A 15 -25.09 22.20 7.56
C ARG A 15 -23.78 22.81 8.02
N GLU A 16 -23.76 23.45 9.19
CA GLU A 16 -22.56 24.05 9.79
C GLU A 16 -21.50 22.98 10.10
N ARG A 17 -21.88 21.89 10.75
CA ARG A 17 -20.99 20.73 10.99
C ARG A 17 -20.46 20.13 9.70
N ALA A 18 -21.30 19.99 8.68
CA ALA A 18 -20.88 19.47 7.38
C ALA A 18 -19.85 20.39 6.69
N LEU A 19 -19.99 21.70 6.83
CA LEU A 19 -19.04 22.67 6.29
C LEU A 19 -17.71 22.63 7.06
N GLU A 20 -17.76 22.51 8.38
CA GLU A 20 -16.58 22.40 9.23
C GLU A 20 -15.77 21.12 8.94
N ILE A 21 -16.46 19.99 8.76
CA ILE A 21 -15.84 18.72 8.36
C ILE A 21 -15.15 18.85 7.00
N LYS A 22 -15.80 19.51 6.02
CA LYS A 22 -15.21 19.74 4.70
C LYS A 22 -13.97 20.62 4.78
N LYS A 23 -14.03 21.71 5.53
CA LYS A 23 -12.90 22.64 5.69
C LYS A 23 -11.70 21.96 6.36
N ARG A 24 -11.93 21.19 7.43
CA ARG A 24 -10.88 20.42 8.11
C ARG A 24 -10.21 19.40 7.19
N LYS A 25 -10.99 18.68 6.38
CA LYS A 25 -10.44 17.73 5.40
C LYS A 25 -9.63 18.41 4.30
N GLU A 26 -10.06 19.59 3.85
CA GLU A 26 -9.32 20.36 2.85
C GLU A 26 -8.01 20.91 3.40
N GLU A 27 -8.01 21.39 4.65
CA GLU A 27 -6.79 21.81 5.35
C GLU A 27 -5.82 20.64 5.54
N GLU A 28 -6.31 19.48 5.98
CA GLU A 28 -5.50 18.25 6.14
C GLU A 28 -4.94 17.73 4.81
N ARG A 29 -5.73 17.82 3.72
CA ARG A 29 -5.24 17.49 2.38
C ARG A 29 -4.15 18.47 1.94
N LYS A 30 -4.35 19.76 2.17
CA LYS A 30 -3.39 20.80 1.81
C LYS A 30 -2.08 20.68 2.60
N THR A 31 -2.13 20.33 3.89
CA THR A 31 -0.93 20.07 4.67
C THR A 31 -0.19 18.84 4.16
N ARG A 32 -0.92 17.75 3.84
CA ARG A 32 -0.31 16.53 3.29
C ARG A 32 0.29 16.74 1.90
N GLU A 33 -0.38 17.50 1.03
CA GLU A 33 0.14 17.90 -0.29
C GLU A 33 1.41 18.74 -0.15
N ALA A 34 1.44 19.70 0.78
CA ALA A 34 2.62 20.53 1.04
C ALA A 34 3.79 19.72 1.62
N GLU A 35 3.52 18.76 2.51
CA GLU A 35 4.53 17.85 3.06
C GLU A 35 5.10 16.93 1.97
N ALA A 36 4.26 16.36 1.11
CA ALA A 36 4.68 15.54 -0.02
C ALA A 36 5.51 16.34 -1.04
N GLU A 37 5.13 17.58 -1.34
CA GLU A 37 5.90 18.45 -2.25
C GLU A 37 7.27 18.83 -1.65
N ALA A 38 7.33 19.06 -0.33
CA ALA A 38 8.58 19.33 0.37
C ALA A 38 9.51 18.11 0.41
N GLU A 39 8.94 16.90 0.56
CA GLU A 39 9.67 15.64 0.53
C GLU A 39 10.23 15.35 -0.87
N ALA A 40 9.42 15.51 -1.92
CA ALA A 40 9.86 15.36 -3.31
C ALA A 40 11.02 16.30 -3.68
N LYS A 41 11.00 17.56 -3.19
CA LYS A 41 12.10 18.52 -3.42
C LYS A 41 13.41 18.09 -2.75
N LYS A 42 13.36 17.48 -1.56
CA LYS A 42 14.55 16.96 -0.85
C LYS A 42 15.20 15.80 -1.60
N VAL A 43 14.40 14.93 -2.23
CA VAL A 43 14.90 13.79 -3.01
C VAL A 43 15.64 14.27 -4.28
N VAL A 44 15.10 15.29 -4.97
CA VAL A 44 15.72 15.87 -6.17
C VAL A 44 17.03 16.59 -5.86
N GLU A 45 17.11 17.31 -4.73
CA GLU A 45 18.32 18.02 -4.31
C GLU A 45 19.46 17.07 -3.93
N LYS A 46 19.14 15.91 -3.32
CA LYS A 46 20.12 14.88 -2.97
C LYS A 46 20.72 14.19 -4.20
N ALA A 47 19.97 14.08 -5.30
CA ALA A 47 20.45 13.48 -6.55
C ALA A 47 21.48 14.35 -7.30
N GLN A 48 21.50 15.68 -7.07
CA GLN A 48 22.39 16.59 -7.79
C GLN A 48 23.81 16.70 -7.20
N THR A 49 24.08 16.09 -6.04
CA THR A 49 25.40 16.18 -5.36
C THR A 49 26.30 14.94 -5.55
N ALA A 50 25.85 13.93 -6.30
CA ALA A 50 26.54 12.64 -6.44
C ALA A 50 27.12 12.37 -7.85
N ALA A 51 27.50 13.40 -8.60
CA ALA A 51 28.11 13.24 -9.93
C ALA A 51 29.59 13.63 -9.94
N GLY A 52 30.47 12.69 -9.60
CA GLY A 52 31.91 12.83 -9.80
C GLY A 52 32.70 11.65 -9.27
N ASP A 53 32.95 10.64 -10.10
CA ASP A 53 34.28 10.03 -10.34
C ASP A 53 34.15 8.85 -11.34
N GLN A 54 34.97 8.85 -12.39
CA GLN A 54 35.00 7.82 -13.45
C GLN A 54 36.18 6.87 -13.24
N GLY A 55 35.97 5.55 -13.41
CA GLY A 55 37.08 4.60 -13.35
C GLY A 55 36.79 3.17 -13.86
N SER A 56 36.80 2.99 -15.18
CA SER A 56 37.52 1.93 -15.94
C SER A 56 37.51 0.43 -15.49
N ARG A 57 36.92 -0.41 -16.37
CA ARG A 57 37.53 -1.57 -17.09
C ARG A 57 37.40 -3.03 -16.56
N VAL A 58 37.00 -3.90 -17.52
CA VAL A 58 37.18 -5.36 -17.80
C VAL A 58 36.36 -6.48 -17.11
N ASP A 59 35.53 -7.10 -17.96
CA ASP A 59 35.47 -8.52 -18.42
C ASP A 59 35.02 -9.68 -17.50
N SER A 60 34.22 -10.55 -18.15
CA SER A 60 33.95 -11.97 -17.89
C SER A 60 33.02 -12.40 -16.75
N GLY A 61 31.82 -12.84 -17.15
CA GLY A 61 31.31 -14.16 -16.78
C GLY A 61 30.41 -14.28 -15.55
N ALA A 62 29.45 -15.19 -15.69
CA ALA A 62 28.56 -15.77 -14.68
C ALA A 62 27.22 -15.06 -14.41
N ALA A 63 26.16 -15.82 -14.67
CA ALA A 63 24.77 -15.52 -14.37
C ALA A 63 24.59 -15.11 -12.90
N GLY A 64 24.31 -13.83 -12.65
CA GLY A 64 24.02 -13.27 -11.35
C GLY A 64 22.55 -12.89 -11.27
N ALA A 65 21.85 -13.47 -10.30
CA ALA A 65 20.50 -13.11 -9.91
C ALA A 65 20.37 -11.59 -9.74
N LYS A 66 19.38 -10.98 -10.41
CA LYS A 66 18.98 -9.61 -10.12
C LYS A 66 18.54 -9.55 -8.65
N SER A 67 19.36 -8.91 -7.83
CA SER A 67 18.96 -8.40 -6.53
C SER A 67 17.94 -7.28 -6.77
N ASP A 68 16.68 -7.64 -7.01
CA ASP A 68 15.51 -6.73 -6.88
C ASP A 68 15.21 -6.52 -5.38
N ASP A 69 16.23 -6.13 -4.62
CA ASP A 69 16.08 -5.57 -3.28
C ASP A 69 16.36 -4.07 -3.45
N GLU A 70 15.43 -3.23 -2.99
CA GLU A 70 15.50 -1.75 -3.01
C GLU A 70 14.90 -1.01 -4.22
N GLU A 71 13.77 -1.49 -4.76
CA GLU A 71 12.76 -0.52 -5.21
C GLU A 71 11.67 -0.50 -4.13
N ASP A 72 11.93 0.26 -3.07
CA ASP A 72 10.86 0.79 -2.23
C ASP A 72 10.01 1.68 -3.14
N ASP A 73 8.91 1.09 -3.60
CA ASP A 73 7.88 1.71 -4.45
C ASP A 73 7.08 2.68 -3.55
N ASP A 74 7.76 3.75 -3.10
CA ASP A 74 7.25 4.75 -2.15
C ASP A 74 6.07 5.55 -2.72
N ASP A 75 5.85 5.49 -4.04
CA ASP A 75 4.77 6.21 -4.75
C ASP A 75 3.54 5.33 -5.04
N VAL A 76 3.49 4.12 -4.47
CA VAL A 76 2.32 3.24 -4.62
C VAL A 76 1.26 3.60 -3.61
N GLU A 77 0.08 4.02 -4.09
CA GLU A 77 -1.09 4.25 -3.25
C GLU A 77 -1.37 3.02 -2.36
N LEU A 78 -1.23 3.17 -1.04
CA LEU A 78 -1.46 2.11 -0.07
C LEU A 78 -2.92 2.10 0.38
N GLU A 79 -3.47 0.92 0.60
CA GLU A 79 -4.77 0.81 1.26
C GLU A 79 -4.65 0.99 2.78
N ASP A 80 -5.74 1.38 3.45
CA ASP A 80 -5.76 1.67 4.90
C ASP A 80 -5.17 0.54 5.76
N PHE A 81 -5.40 -0.73 5.37
CA PHE A 81 -4.88 -1.89 6.11
C PHE A 81 -3.38 -2.16 5.87
N GLU A 82 -2.77 -1.51 4.87
CA GLU A 82 -1.33 -1.61 4.58
C GLU A 82 -0.52 -0.54 5.31
N VAL A 83 -1.15 0.58 5.70
CA VAL A 83 -0.46 1.67 6.40
C VAL A 83 0.04 1.19 7.76
N GLY A 84 1.36 1.23 7.96
CA GLY A 84 2.02 0.75 9.18
C GLY A 84 2.09 -0.78 9.32
N ALA A 85 1.68 -1.53 8.29
CA ALA A 85 1.79 -2.99 8.29
C ALA A 85 3.21 -3.46 7.95
N SER A 86 3.53 -4.71 8.31
CA SER A 86 4.84 -5.31 8.01
C SER A 86 5.08 -5.45 6.50
N LYS A 87 6.36 -5.40 6.08
CA LYS A 87 6.84 -5.70 4.73
C LYS A 87 6.41 -7.09 4.24
N TYR A 88 6.10 -8.01 5.14
CA TYR A 88 5.66 -9.36 4.82
C TYR A 88 4.19 -9.62 5.16
N VAL A 89 3.58 -10.54 4.43
CA VAL A 89 2.20 -11.01 4.62
C VAL A 89 2.16 -12.52 4.75
N THR A 90 1.30 -13.04 5.61
CA THR A 90 1.10 -14.49 5.73
C THR A 90 0.30 -15.04 4.55
N LYS A 91 0.37 -16.36 4.29
CA LYS A 91 -0.49 -17.02 3.26
C LYS A 91 -1.97 -16.67 3.43
N SER A 92 -2.46 -16.71 4.67
CA SER A 92 -3.86 -16.44 5.00
C SER A 92 -4.24 -14.98 4.75
N GLU A 93 -3.37 -14.05 5.11
CA GLU A 93 -3.57 -12.62 4.86
C GLU A 93 -3.56 -12.31 3.37
N ALA A 94 -2.60 -12.86 2.62
CA ALA A 94 -2.52 -12.71 1.16
C ALA A 94 -3.78 -13.24 0.44
N SER A 95 -4.31 -14.37 0.91
CA SER A 95 -5.51 -14.97 0.33
C SER A 95 -6.80 -14.18 0.64
N ARG A 96 -6.91 -13.63 1.86
CA ARG A 96 -8.10 -12.93 2.34
C ARG A 96 -8.13 -11.46 1.93
N GLN A 97 -7.05 -10.71 2.19
CA GLN A 97 -6.97 -9.27 1.90
C GLN A 97 -6.76 -9.07 0.38
N TYR A 98 -5.75 -9.71 -0.21
CA TYR A 98 -5.38 -9.47 -1.61
C TYR A 98 -6.10 -10.38 -2.60
N CYS A 99 -7.05 -11.20 -2.12
CA CYS A 99 -7.86 -12.09 -2.93
C CYS A 99 -7.06 -13.05 -3.83
N LEU A 100 -5.78 -13.32 -3.50
CA LEU A 100 -4.91 -14.15 -4.33
C LEU A 100 -5.17 -15.64 -4.12
N PRO A 101 -5.29 -16.44 -5.19
CA PRO A 101 -5.36 -17.90 -5.07
C PRO A 101 -4.00 -18.51 -4.76
N GLU A 102 -4.00 -19.72 -4.22
CA GLU A 102 -2.78 -20.44 -3.85
C GLU A 102 -1.81 -20.64 -5.03
N GLY A 103 -2.33 -20.88 -6.24
CA GLY A 103 -1.49 -21.00 -7.44
C GLY A 103 -0.70 -19.73 -7.76
N THR A 104 -1.26 -18.54 -7.51
CA THR A 104 -0.52 -17.28 -7.68
C THR A 104 0.47 -17.06 -6.53
N LEU A 105 0.13 -17.46 -5.31
CA LEU A 105 1.06 -17.36 -4.17
C LEU A 105 2.27 -18.29 -4.31
N ALA A 106 2.12 -19.45 -4.95
CA ALA A 106 3.20 -20.41 -5.16
C ALA A 106 4.39 -19.86 -5.97
N VAL A 107 4.15 -18.83 -6.79
CA VAL A 107 5.20 -18.16 -7.59
C VAL A 107 5.71 -16.86 -6.97
N CYS A 108 5.18 -16.45 -5.81
CA CYS A 108 5.66 -15.30 -5.05
C CYS A 108 6.92 -15.65 -4.25
N ARG A 109 7.84 -14.70 -4.10
CA ARG A 109 8.98 -14.82 -3.19
C ARG A 109 8.47 -14.86 -1.74
N TYR A 110 9.00 -15.78 -0.96
CA TYR A 110 8.65 -15.94 0.45
C TYR A 110 9.87 -16.26 1.31
N GLU A 111 9.75 -15.95 2.60
CA GLU A 111 10.65 -16.41 3.64
C GLU A 111 9.91 -17.41 4.54
N GLU A 112 10.61 -18.43 4.99
CA GLU A 112 10.10 -19.37 5.98
C GLU A 112 10.54 -18.95 7.38
N ARG A 113 9.60 -18.96 8.31
CA ARG A 113 9.84 -18.70 9.73
C ARG A 113 9.19 -19.79 10.59
N ASP A 114 9.68 -19.91 11.81
CA ASP A 114 9.06 -20.78 12.80
C ASP A 114 7.57 -20.44 12.94
N ASN A 115 6.73 -21.47 12.98
CA ASN A 115 5.32 -21.27 13.18
C ASN A 115 5.08 -20.74 14.61
N PRO A 116 4.40 -19.60 14.79
CA PRO A 116 4.14 -19.02 16.11
C PRO A 116 3.28 -19.93 17.00
N ARG A 117 2.58 -20.92 16.43
CA ARG A 117 1.85 -21.94 17.19
C ARG A 117 2.77 -22.99 17.82
N GLY A 118 3.99 -23.16 17.31
CA GLY A 118 5.00 -24.08 17.84
C GLY A 118 6.02 -24.54 16.79
N ARG A 119 7.26 -24.77 17.23
CA ARG A 119 8.39 -25.18 16.37
C ARG A 119 8.23 -26.56 15.69
N GLY A 120 7.36 -27.42 16.23
CA GLY A 120 7.08 -28.75 15.65
C GLY A 120 6.06 -28.72 14.49
N TRP A 121 5.52 -27.55 14.16
CA TRP A 121 4.54 -27.39 13.08
C TRP A 121 5.26 -27.03 11.79
N ALA A 122 4.58 -27.23 10.65
CA ALA A 122 5.10 -26.79 9.37
C ALA A 122 5.46 -25.28 9.42
N PRO A 123 6.62 -24.88 8.87
CA PRO A 123 7.08 -23.50 8.92
C PRO A 123 6.08 -22.56 8.25
N MET A 124 5.98 -21.35 8.79
CA MET A 124 5.11 -20.32 8.24
C MET A 124 5.79 -19.65 7.05
N LYS A 125 5.06 -19.55 5.93
CA LYS A 125 5.48 -18.77 4.76
C LYS A 125 5.04 -17.31 4.90
N LEU A 126 6.01 -16.41 4.75
CA LEU A 126 5.85 -14.96 4.76
C LEU A 126 6.22 -14.42 3.38
N TYR A 127 5.22 -13.93 2.64
CA TYR A 127 5.40 -13.41 1.29
C TYR A 127 5.70 -11.92 1.31
N ARG A 128 6.44 -11.41 0.32
CA ARG A 128 6.68 -9.96 0.20
C ARG A 128 5.38 -9.22 -0.14
N ARG A 129 5.00 -8.23 0.67
CA ARG A 129 3.75 -7.47 0.51
C ARG A 129 3.71 -6.73 -0.83
N VAL A 130 4.81 -6.10 -1.24
CA VAL A 130 4.94 -5.37 -2.52
C VAL A 130 4.62 -6.28 -3.71
N GLU A 131 5.20 -7.49 -3.74
CA GLU A 131 4.97 -8.46 -4.81
C GLU A 131 3.52 -8.99 -4.81
N VAL A 132 2.99 -9.27 -3.63
CA VAL A 132 1.59 -9.70 -3.45
C VAL A 132 0.62 -8.62 -3.93
N ARG A 133 0.83 -7.36 -3.56
CA ARG A 133 0.05 -6.20 -3.99
C ARG A 133 0.08 -6.06 -5.51
N ARG A 134 1.26 -6.09 -6.11
CA ARG A 134 1.44 -5.97 -7.57
C ARG A 134 0.64 -7.06 -8.30
N ARG A 135 0.83 -8.33 -7.93
CA ARG A 135 0.11 -9.45 -8.55
C ARG A 135 -1.40 -9.39 -8.35
N ALA A 136 -1.86 -8.88 -7.21
CA ALA A 136 -3.28 -8.71 -6.95
C ALA A 136 -3.89 -7.64 -7.87
N ARG A 137 -3.24 -6.48 -8.00
CA ARG A 137 -3.68 -5.41 -8.91
C ARG A 137 -3.63 -5.86 -10.38
N GLU A 138 -2.57 -6.53 -10.81
CA GLU A 138 -2.48 -7.10 -12.15
C GLU A 138 -3.64 -8.06 -12.45
N ARG A 139 -3.99 -8.93 -11.49
CA ARG A 139 -5.06 -9.92 -11.66
C ARG A 139 -6.45 -9.31 -11.75
N TRP A 140 -6.72 -8.29 -10.94
CA TRP A 140 -8.07 -7.73 -10.76
C TRP A 140 -8.27 -6.39 -11.48
N GLY A 141 -7.31 -5.93 -12.29
CA GLY A 141 -7.46 -4.70 -13.07
C GLY A 141 -7.24 -3.43 -12.27
N GLY A 142 -6.34 -3.46 -11.30
CA GLY A 142 -5.96 -2.32 -10.45
C GLY A 142 -6.46 -2.44 -9.02
N MET A 143 -6.45 -1.31 -8.31
CA MET A 143 -6.91 -1.24 -6.91
C MET A 143 -8.43 -1.38 -6.81
N GLU A 144 -9.19 -0.71 -7.68
CA GLU A 144 -10.66 -0.73 -7.63
C GLU A 144 -11.21 -2.14 -7.84
N GLY A 145 -10.78 -2.87 -8.88
CA GLY A 145 -11.25 -4.23 -9.13
C GLY A 145 -10.86 -5.23 -8.03
N LEU A 146 -9.75 -5.00 -7.31
CA LEU A 146 -9.41 -5.80 -6.12
C LEU A 146 -10.41 -5.55 -4.98
N ARG A 147 -10.87 -4.30 -4.79
CA ARG A 147 -11.89 -3.96 -3.79
C ARG A 147 -13.24 -4.58 -4.14
N GLU A 148 -13.67 -4.49 -5.39
CA GLU A 148 -14.90 -5.14 -5.87
C GLU A 148 -14.87 -6.66 -5.66
N GLU A 149 -13.75 -7.31 -5.98
CA GLU A 149 -13.60 -8.76 -5.75
C GLU A 149 -13.70 -9.12 -4.27
N ARG A 150 -13.14 -8.28 -3.38
CA ARG A 150 -13.24 -8.49 -1.93
C ARG A 150 -14.70 -8.37 -1.46
N GLU A 151 -15.40 -7.33 -1.89
CA GLU A 151 -16.81 -7.13 -1.58
C GLU A 151 -17.66 -8.32 -2.07
N ARG A 152 -17.41 -8.80 -3.30
CA ARG A 152 -18.07 -9.98 -3.86
C ARG A 152 -17.86 -11.24 -3.02
N ARG A 153 -16.69 -11.41 -2.37
CA ARG A 153 -16.43 -12.55 -1.47
C ARG A 153 -17.08 -12.40 -0.11
N GLU A 154 -17.25 -11.17 0.38
CA GLU A 154 -17.96 -10.89 1.64
C GLU A 154 -19.46 -11.12 1.52
N GLN A 155 -20.03 -10.98 0.32
CA GLN A 155 -21.43 -11.26 0.02
C GLN A 155 -21.75 -12.76 -0.14
N ARG A 156 -20.76 -13.66 -0.12
CA ARG A 156 -20.94 -15.12 -0.25
C ARG A 156 -20.98 -15.81 1.11
#